data_AF-A0A6I6C7K5-F1
#
_entry.id   AF-A0A6I6C7K5-F1
#
_cell.length_a   1.000
_cell.length_b   1.000
_cell.length_c   1.000
_cell.angle_alpha   90.00
_cell.angle_beta   90.00
_cell.angle_gamma   90.00
#
_symmetry.space_group_name_H-M   'P 1'
#
loop_
_entity.id
_entity.type
_entity.pdbx_description
1 polymer ?
#
loop_
_entity_poly.entity_id
_entity_poly.type
_entity_poly.pdbx_seq_one_letter_code
_entity_poly.pdbx_strand_id
1 'polypeptide(L)'
;MFLAKTFFKVLTFEIPLWVILLIFALIGIASLSIYFFILFRKNKKFVYEKEEVSAKDFKRLDKFETLRNDFEVEIAQVKKIRRNSKK
;
A
#
# COMPACT_ATOMS: atom_id res chain seq x y z
N MET A 1 -16.08 20.66 -31.42
CA MET A 1 -16.71 21.99 -31.65
C MET A 1 -18.22 22.01 -31.40
N PHE A 2 -18.96 20.89 -31.52
CA PHE A 2 -20.42 20.83 -31.27
C PHE A 2 -20.84 20.92 -29.78
N LEU A 3 -20.03 20.46 -28.83
CA LEU A 3 -20.33 20.47 -27.39
C LEU A 3 -20.29 21.86 -26.73
N ALA A 4 -19.66 22.84 -27.37
CA ALA A 4 -19.50 24.19 -26.81
C ALA A 4 -20.73 25.09 -27.02
N LYS A 5 -21.67 24.66 -27.87
CA LYS A 5 -22.89 25.42 -28.21
C LYS A 5 -24.15 24.93 -27.49
N THR A 6 -24.07 23.85 -26.71
CA THR A 6 -25.21 23.31 -25.98
C THR A 6 -25.28 23.94 -24.59
N PHE A 7 -26.34 24.70 -24.35
CA PHE A 7 -26.63 25.36 -23.08
C PHE A 7 -27.84 24.72 -22.41
N PHE A 8 -27.71 24.42 -21.13
CA PHE A 8 -28.82 23.93 -20.30
C PHE A 8 -29.41 25.12 -19.55
N LYS A 9 -30.71 25.39 -19.75
CA LYS A 9 -31.39 26.53 -19.13
C LYS A 9 -32.25 26.06 -17.96
N VAL A 10 -31.95 26.55 -16.76
CA VAL A 10 -32.76 26.30 -15.55
C VAL A 10 -33.25 27.64 -15.01
N LEU A 11 -34.57 27.88 -15.15
CA LEU A 11 -35.27 29.13 -14.85
C LEU A 11 -34.64 30.38 -15.51
N THR A 12 -33.58 30.92 -14.93
CA THR A 12 -32.86 32.13 -15.37
C THR A 12 -31.37 31.92 -15.61
N PHE A 13 -30.81 30.75 -15.28
CA PHE A 13 -29.39 30.44 -15.43
C PHE A 13 -29.15 29.53 -16.64
N GLU A 14 -28.17 29.90 -17.46
CA GLU A 14 -27.70 29.12 -18.60
C GLU A 14 -26.34 28.52 -18.25
N ILE A 15 -26.29 27.20 -18.13
CA ILE A 15 -25.06 26.47 -17.80
C ILE A 15 -24.60 25.74 -19.06
N PRO A 16 -23.38 25.99 -19.56
CA PRO A 16 -22.83 25.24 -20.69
C PRO A 16 -22.69 23.76 -20.33
N LEU A 17 -23.10 22.87 -21.23
CA LEU A 17 -23.02 21.42 -21.03
C LEU A 17 -21.61 20.94 -20.68
N TRP A 18 -20.59 21.61 -21.23
CA TRP A 18 -19.19 21.29 -20.97
C TRP A 18 -18.80 21.46 -19.49
N VAL A 19 -19.40 22.42 -18.78
CA VAL A 19 -19.16 22.64 -17.34
C VAL A 19 -19.66 21.45 -16.51
N ILE A 20 -20.85 20.95 -16.83
CA ILE A 20 -21.45 19.79 -16.16
C ILE A 20 -20.61 18.54 -16.43
N LEU A 21 -20.22 18.32 -17.69
CA LEU A 21 -19.36 17.22 -18.11
C LEU A 21 -18.01 17.23 -17.38
N LEU A 22 -17.42 18.41 -17.18
CA LEU A 22 -16.17 18.57 -16.45
C LEU A 22 -16.32 18.14 -14.98
N ILE A 23 -17.41 18.52 -14.32
CA ILE A 23 -17.68 18.10 -12.94
C ILE A 23 -17.82 16.57 -12.85
N PHE A 24 -18.59 15.96 -13.74
CA PHE A 24 -18.74 14.50 -13.76
C PHE A 24 -17.42 13.79 -14.08
N ALA A 25 -16.62 14.34 -14.99
CA ALA A 25 -15.29 13.81 -15.30
C ALA A 25 -14.37 13.86 -14.07
N LEU A 26 -14.39 14.96 -13.30
CA LEU A 26 -13.61 15.08 -12.06
C LEU A 26 -14.04 14.03 -11.02
N ILE A 27 -15.35 13.82 -10.83
CA ILE A 27 -15.87 12.80 -9.93
C ILE A 27 -15.43 11.40 -10.38
N GLY A 28 -15.51 11.11 -11.69
CA GLY A 28 -15.05 9.85 -12.26
C GLY A 28 -13.56 9.61 -12.04
N ILE A 29 -12.72 10.63 -12.27
CA ILE A 29 -11.27 10.56 -12.04
C ILE A 29 -10.96 10.35 -10.55
N ALA A 30 -11.66 11.04 -9.65
CA ALA A 30 -11.49 10.87 -8.21
C ALA A 30 -11.88 9.45 -7.75
N SER A 31 -12.97 8.89 -8.29
CA SER A 31 -13.37 7.52 -7.99
C SER A 31 -12.36 6.50 -8.51
N LEU A 32 -11.89 6.66 -9.75
CA LEU A 32 -10.86 5.81 -10.34
C LEU A 32 -9.54 5.90 -9.59
N SER A 33 -9.13 7.09 -9.17
CA SER A 33 -7.88 7.27 -8.43
C SER A 33 -7.94 6.57 -7.06
N ILE A 34 -9.08 6.63 -6.35
CA ILE A 34 -9.30 5.88 -5.11
C ILE A 34 -9.26 4.37 -5.38
N TYR A 35 -9.92 3.90 -6.44
CA TYR A 35 -9.92 2.48 -6.81
C TYR A 35 -8.51 1.98 -7.10
N PHE A 36 -7.76 2.68 -7.96
CA PHE A 36 -6.37 2.36 -8.25
C PHE A 36 -5.50 2.46 -7.00
N PHE A 37 -5.67 3.48 -6.16
CA PHE A 37 -4.92 3.62 -4.91
C PHE A 37 -5.13 2.41 -3.99
N ILE A 38 -6.38 1.93 -3.84
CA ILE A 38 -6.68 0.72 -3.06
C ILE A 38 -6.07 -0.52 -3.72
N LEU A 39 -6.18 -0.64 -5.04
CA LEU A 39 -5.65 -1.77 -5.80
C LEU A 39 -4.12 -1.87 -5.70
N PHE A 40 -3.41 -0.75 -5.89
CA PHE A 40 -1.96 -0.68 -5.72
C PHE A 40 -1.52 -0.82 -4.26
N ARG A 41 -2.33 -0.36 -3.30
CA ARG A 41 -2.06 -0.58 -1.86
C ARG A 41 -2.18 -2.06 -1.47
N LYS A 42 -3.15 -2.79 -2.03
CA LYS A 42 -3.28 -4.24 -1.83
C LYS A 42 -2.20 -5.04 -2.54
N ASN A 43 -1.75 -4.57 -3.70
CA ASN A 43 -0.68 -5.19 -4.49
C ASN A 43 0.71 -4.62 -4.17
N LYS A 44 0.93 -4.00 -3.00
CA LYS A 44 2.30 -3.73 -2.53
C LYS A 44 2.96 -5.08 -2.26
N LYS A 45 3.67 -5.58 -3.28
CA LYS A 45 4.58 -6.71 -3.20
C LYS A 45 5.72 -6.31 -2.27
N PHE A 46 5.82 -6.96 -1.12
CA PHE A 46 6.94 -6.75 -0.21
C PHE A 46 8.07 -7.63 -0.73
N VAL A 47 9.16 -7.01 -1.17
CA VAL A 47 10.34 -7.74 -1.66
C VAL A 47 11.22 -8.04 -0.45
N TYR A 48 11.41 -9.32 -0.15
CA TYR A 48 12.37 -9.79 0.84
C TYR A 48 13.31 -10.77 0.14
N GLU A 49 14.61 -10.52 0.21
CA GLU A 49 15.67 -11.40 -0.33
C GLU A 49 15.42 -11.99 -1.74
N LYS A 50 14.92 -11.17 -2.68
CA LYS A 50 14.69 -11.52 -4.10
C LYS A 50 13.42 -12.33 -4.41
N GLU A 51 12.53 -12.58 -3.45
CA GLU A 51 11.22 -13.19 -3.68
C GLU A 51 10.07 -12.21 -3.38
N GLU A 52 9.00 -12.27 -4.19
CA GLU A 52 7.78 -11.49 -3.98
C GLU A 52 6.94 -12.16 -2.88
N VAL A 53 7.07 -11.67 -1.64
CA VAL A 53 6.31 -12.18 -0.50
C VAL A 53 5.16 -11.25 -0.11
N SER A 54 4.06 -11.86 0.32
CA SER A 54 2.92 -11.13 0.88
C SER A 54 3.32 -10.43 2.19
N ALA A 55 2.66 -9.33 2.54
CA ALA A 55 2.92 -8.58 3.78
C ALA A 55 2.85 -9.46 5.04
N LYS A 56 1.99 -10.48 5.03
CA LYS A 56 1.83 -11.43 6.12
C LYS A 56 3.05 -12.35 6.26
N ASP A 57 3.61 -12.77 5.14
CA ASP A 57 4.75 -13.67 5.09
C ASP A 57 6.05 -12.94 5.41
N PHE A 58 6.20 -11.69 4.95
CA PHE A 58 7.29 -10.79 5.37
C PHE A 58 7.34 -10.65 6.90
N LYS A 59 6.21 -10.32 7.54
CA LYS A 59 6.15 -10.14 9.00
C LYS A 59 6.46 -11.43 9.75
N ARG A 60 6.13 -12.59 9.17
CA ARG A 60 6.46 -13.90 9.74
C ARG A 60 7.96 -14.16 9.63
N LEU A 61 8.57 -13.91 8.48
CA LEU A 61 10.00 -14.10 8.23
C LEU A 61 10.86 -13.20 9.12
N ASP A 62 10.54 -11.91 9.22
CA ASP A 62 11.22 -10.95 10.09
C ASP A 62 11.18 -11.37 11.57
N LYS A 63 10.01 -11.86 12.02
CA LYS A 63 9.87 -12.43 13.36
C LYS A 63 10.71 -13.70 13.57
N PHE A 64 10.81 -14.56 12.55
CA PHE A 64 11.67 -15.75 12.61
C PHE A 64 13.15 -15.38 12.71
N GLU A 65 13.59 -14.37 11.96
CA GLU A 65 14.97 -13.92 11.98
C GLU A 65 15.36 -13.37 13.35
N THR A 66 14.47 -12.58 13.97
CA THR A 66 14.66 -12.06 15.32
C THR A 66 14.78 -13.19 16.34
N LEU A 67 13.87 -14.18 16.29
CA LEU A 67 13.90 -15.35 17.17
C LEU A 67 15.17 -16.20 17.01
N ARG A 68 15.67 -16.34 15.78
CA ARG A 68 16.94 -17.04 15.52
C ARG A 68 18.11 -16.30 16.16
N ASN A 69 18.16 -14.98 16.00
CA ASN A 69 19.21 -14.16 16.59
C ASN A 69 19.20 -14.23 18.12
N ASP A 70 18.03 -14.16 18.75
CA ASP A 70 17.89 -14.30 20.20
C ASP A 70 18.37 -15.67 20.68
N PHE A 71 18.03 -16.73 19.95
CA PHE A 71 18.47 -18.09 20.25
C PHE A 71 20.00 -18.26 20.11
N GLU A 72 20.61 -17.66 19.10
CA GLU A 72 22.07 -17.65 18.93
C GLU A 72 22.77 -16.94 20.10
N VAL A 73 22.22 -15.82 20.56
CA VAL A 73 22.72 -15.09 21.73
C VAL A 73 22.60 -15.93 22.99
N GLU A 74 21.46 -16.60 23.20
CA GLU A 74 21.24 -17.46 24.37
C GLU A 74 22.21 -18.65 24.39
N ILE A 75 22.40 -19.32 23.25
CA ILE A 75 23.40 -20.40 23.13
C ILE A 75 24.80 -19.89 23.46
N ALA A 76 25.17 -18.70 22.98
CA ALA A 76 26.47 -18.11 23.27
C ALA A 76 26.67 -17.86 24.77
N GLN A 77 25.62 -17.38 25.46
CA GLN A 77 25.63 -17.18 26.91
C GLN A 77 25.77 -18.52 27.66
N VAL A 78 24.99 -19.55 27.30
CA VAL A 78 25.09 -20.87 27.91
C VAL A 78 26.48 -21.49 27.71
N LYS A 79 27.06 -21.37 26.50
CA LYS A 79 28.44 -21.80 26.22
C LYS A 79 29.46 -21.08 27.10
N LYS A 80 29.29 -19.77 27.32
CA LYS A 80 30.16 -18.96 28.19
C LYS A 80 30.09 -19.41 29.65
N ILE A 81 28.88 -19.63 30.18
CA ILE A 81 28.64 -20.13 31.55
C ILE A 81 29.29 -21.51 31.73
N ARG A 82 29.07 -22.43 30.79
CA ARG A 82 29.64 -23.78 30.85
C ARG A 82 31.17 -23.78 30.80
N ARG A 83 31.79 -22.86 30.05
CA ARG A 83 33.24 -22.70 30.00
C ARG A 83 33.81 -22.20 31.32
N ASN A 84 33.12 -21.26 31.99
CA ASN A 84 33.54 -20.72 33.28
C ASN A 84 33.34 -21.72 34.42
N SER A 85 32.31 -22.57 34.37
CA SER A 85 32.04 -23.60 35.37
C SER A 85 32.99 -24.81 35.32
N LYS A 86 33.80 -24.95 34.26
CA LYS A 86 34.81 -26.00 34.10
C LYS A 86 36.22 -25.56 34.53
N LYS A 87 36.41 -24.29 34.89
CA LYS A 87 37.62 -23.79 35.54
C LYS A 87 37.44 -23.86 37.06
#